data_AF-A0AAV0GX35-F1
#
_entry.id   AF-A0AAV0GX35-F1
#
_cell.length_a   1.000
_cell.length_b   1.000
_cell.length_c   1.000
_cell.angle_alpha   90.00
_cell.angle_beta   90.00
_cell.angle_gamma   90.00
#
_symmetry.space_group_name_H-M   'P 1'
#
loop_
_entity.id
_entity.type
_entity.pdbx_description
1 polymer ?
#
loop_
_entity_poly.entity_id
_entity_poly.type
_entity_poly.pdbx_seq_one_letter_code
_entity_poly.pdbx_strand_id
1 'polypeptide(L)'
;MHHRAPERWKRPALARCERCGLAGSARPVVAARKKRINWLFLLLGEFLGFLTLEQLRYFCRHAGVHRTGAKDRLLYLTYLGICRQLDPHGPFGSTNNN
;
A
#
# COMPACT_ATOMS: atom_id res chain seq x y z
N MET A 1 -14.63 2.10 11.99
CA MET A 1 -13.20 1.89 11.66
C MET A 1 -12.58 3.23 11.25
N HIS A 2 -11.47 3.67 11.86
CA HIS A 2 -10.94 5.04 11.73
C HIS A 2 -10.19 5.38 10.41
N HIS A 3 -10.52 4.73 9.28
CA HIS A 3 -9.83 4.91 7.98
C HIS A 3 -8.29 4.76 8.10
N ARG A 4 -7.86 3.76 8.87
CA ARG A 4 -6.46 3.45 9.18
C ARG A 4 -6.17 2.00 8.84
N ALA A 5 -4.95 1.74 8.39
CA ALA A 5 -4.51 0.39 8.04
C ALA A 5 -4.48 -0.51 9.28
N PRO A 6 -5.02 -1.74 9.20
CA PRO A 6 -4.91 -2.73 10.27
C PRO A 6 -3.45 -3.16 10.50
N GLU A 7 -3.15 -3.75 11.65
CA GLU A 7 -1.78 -4.18 12.01
C GLU A 7 -1.14 -5.08 10.96
N ARG A 8 -1.89 -6.02 10.39
CA ARG A 8 -1.39 -6.92 9.33
C ARG A 8 -0.82 -6.18 8.11
N TRP A 9 -1.37 -5.02 7.77
CA TRP A 9 -0.87 -4.20 6.66
C TRP A 9 0.33 -3.36 7.06
N LYS A 10 0.37 -2.91 8.32
CA LYS A 10 1.48 -2.10 8.86
C LYS A 10 2.74 -2.92 9.08
N ARG A 11 2.58 -4.19 9.42
CA ARG A 11 3.65 -5.17 9.66
C ARG A 11 3.47 -6.37 8.72
N PRO A 12 3.69 -6.18 7.41
CA PRO A 12 3.53 -7.24 6.44
C PRO A 12 4.49 -8.40 6.74
N ALA A 13 3.97 -9.62 6.62
CA ALA A 13 4.76 -10.83 6.83
C ALA A 13 5.87 -10.91 5.78
N LEU A 14 7.08 -11.23 6.24
CA LEU A 14 8.21 -11.47 5.35
C LEU A 14 8.21 -12.95 4.94
N ALA A 15 8.40 -13.22 3.66
CA ALA A 15 8.47 -14.58 3.17
C ALA A 15 9.77 -15.26 3.66
N ARG A 16 9.72 -16.59 3.78
CA ARG A 16 10.93 -17.40 3.97
C ARG A 16 11.75 -17.32 2.68
N CYS A 17 13.06 -17.07 2.81
CA CYS A 17 13.94 -17.14 1.65
C CYS A 17 14.15 -18.60 1.26
N GLU A 18 13.80 -18.97 0.03
CA GLU A 18 13.96 -20.35 -0.47
C GLU A 18 15.43 -20.76 -0.64
N ARG A 19 16.36 -19.79 -0.74
CA ARG A 19 17.79 -20.07 -0.91
C ARG A 19 18.52 -20.31 0.42
N CYS A 20 18.30 -19.47 1.42
CA CYS A 20 18.98 -19.60 2.72
C CYS A 20 18.09 -20.20 3.82
N GLY A 21 16.81 -20.45 3.55
CA GLY A 21 15.86 -21.06 4.49
C GLY A 21 15.40 -20.15 5.63
N LEU A 22 15.99 -18.96 5.80
CA LEU A 22 15.69 -18.07 6.90
C LEU A 22 14.26 -17.51 6.77
N ALA A 23 13.43 -17.79 7.78
CA ALA A 23 12.09 -17.25 7.86
C ALA A 23 12.13 -15.73 8.02
N GLY A 24 11.21 -15.04 7.37
CA GLY A 24 11.07 -13.59 7.51
C GLY A 24 12.24 -12.77 6.95
N SER A 25 12.96 -13.29 5.96
CA SER A 25 14.17 -12.65 5.42
C SER A 25 14.01 -12.11 4.00
N ALA A 26 13.03 -12.60 3.24
CA ALA A 26 12.78 -12.13 1.88
C ALA A 26 11.91 -10.86 1.90
N ARG A 27 12.49 -9.76 1.40
CA ARG A 27 11.84 -8.45 1.27
C ARG A 27 11.46 -8.17 -0.19
N PRO A 28 10.35 -7.46 -0.45
CA PRO A 28 10.04 -7.00 -1.79
C PRO A 28 11.08 -5.98 -2.25
N VAL A 29 11.38 -6.00 -3.55
CA VAL A 29 12.21 -4.97 -4.17
C VAL A 29 11.33 -3.76 -4.46
N VAL A 30 11.58 -2.65 -3.75
CA VAL A 30 10.92 -1.37 -4.01
C VAL A 30 11.83 -0.51 -4.87
N ALA A 31 11.34 -0.07 -6.03
CA ALA A 31 12.12 0.78 -6.93
C ALA A 31 12.50 2.12 -6.26
N ALA A 32 13.77 2.53 -6.40
CA ALA A 32 14.26 3.79 -5.84
C ALA A 32 13.54 5.02 -6.43
N ARG A 33 13.23 4.99 -7.73
CA ARG A 33 12.43 6.02 -8.40
C ARG A 33 10.95 5.73 -8.19
N LYS A 34 10.23 6.63 -7.49
CA LYS A 34 8.81 6.48 -7.12
C LYS A 34 7.89 6.16 -8.32
N LYS A 35 8.16 6.76 -9.48
CA LYS A 35 7.44 6.51 -10.74
C LYS A 35 7.59 5.09 -11.31
N ARG A 36 8.60 4.33 -10.85
CA ARG A 36 8.86 2.94 -11.27
C ARG A 36 8.42 1.92 -10.23
N ILE A 37 7.80 2.35 -9.13
CA ILE A 37 7.27 1.42 -8.12
C ILE A 37 6.14 0.61 -8.78
N ASN A 38 6.23 -0.71 -8.70
CA ASN A 38 5.16 -1.60 -9.12
C ASN A 38 4.11 -1.70 -8.00
N TRP A 39 3.18 -0.75 -7.99
CA TRP A 39 2.14 -0.63 -6.96
C TRP A 39 1.24 -1.87 -6.88
N LEU A 40 0.90 -2.45 -8.03
CA LEU A 40 0.05 -3.64 -8.12
C LEU A 40 0.74 -4.87 -7.52
N PHE A 41 2.01 -5.10 -7.87
CA PHE A 41 2.79 -6.18 -7.26
C PHE A 41 2.86 -6.06 -5.73
N LEU A 42 3.10 -4.84 -5.22
CA LEU A 42 3.14 -4.62 -3.78
C LEU A 42 1.77 -4.78 -3.11
N LEU A 43 0.66 -4.49 -3.81
CA LEU A 43 -0.67 -4.76 -3.29
C LEU A 43 -0.92 -6.27 -3.18
N LEU A 44 -0.69 -7.01 -4.28
CA LEU A 44 -0.98 -8.45 -4.36
C LEU A 44 -0.14 -9.28 -3.38
N GLY A 45 1.10 -8.86 -3.11
CA GLY A 45 1.95 -9.47 -2.09
C GLY A 45 1.69 -8.99 -0.66
N GLU A 46 0.67 -8.16 -0.42
CA GLU A 46 0.43 -7.49 0.88
C GLU A 46 1.63 -6.66 1.39
N PHE A 47 2.46 -6.14 0.49
CA PHE A 47 3.75 -5.52 0.78
C PHE A 47 3.73 -3.99 0.87
N LEU A 48 2.59 -3.33 0.68
CA LEU A 48 2.49 -1.86 0.76
C LEU A 48 2.99 -1.29 2.10
N GLY A 49 2.93 -2.07 3.19
CA GLY A 49 3.47 -1.67 4.49
C GLY A 49 4.97 -1.38 4.52
N PHE A 50 5.74 -1.96 3.58
CA PHE A 50 7.18 -1.71 3.45
C PHE A 50 7.49 -0.33 2.86
N LEU A 51 6.52 0.33 2.22
CA LEU A 51 6.73 1.64 1.63
C LEU A 51 6.95 2.71 2.71
N THR A 52 7.76 3.70 2.37
CA THR A 52 7.98 4.86 3.21
C THR A 52 6.77 5.80 3.17
N LEU A 53 6.64 6.67 4.18
CA LEU A 53 5.59 7.68 4.21
C LEU A 53 5.62 8.57 2.96
N GLU A 54 6.80 8.88 2.43
CA GLU A 54 6.96 9.71 1.24
C GLU A 54 6.51 8.99 -0.05
N GLN A 55 6.79 7.69 -0.17
CA GLN A 55 6.30 6.88 -1.29
C GLN A 55 4.77 6.80 -1.26
N LEU A 56 4.17 6.54 -0.09
CA LEU A 56 2.71 6.52 0.07
C LEU A 56 2.07 7.88 -0.25
N ARG A 57 2.69 8.99 0.19
CA ARG A 57 2.27 10.35 -0.21
C ARG A 57 2.32 10.58 -1.71
N TYR A 58 3.38 10.07 -2.36
CA TYR A 58 3.53 10.19 -3.81
C TYR A 58 2.37 9.52 -4.54
N PHE A 59 2.01 8.29 -4.16
CA PHE A 59 0.84 7.62 -4.74
C PHE A 59 -0.44 8.44 -4.52
N CYS A 60 -0.72 8.84 -3.27
CA CYS A 60 -1.94 9.58 -2.93
C CYS A 60 -2.08 10.87 -3.75
N ARG A 61 -0.99 11.61 -3.95
CA ARG A 61 -0.96 12.82 -4.79
C ARG A 61 -1.37 12.52 -6.24
N HIS A 62 -0.83 11.45 -6.83
CA HIS A 62 -1.12 11.06 -8.20
C HIS A 62 -2.50 10.38 -8.36
N ALA A 63 -3.07 9.86 -7.27
CA ALA A 63 -4.42 9.31 -7.23
C ALA A 63 -5.50 10.37 -6.90
N GLY A 64 -5.16 11.66 -6.88
CA GLY A 64 -6.11 12.75 -6.56
C GLY A 64 -6.51 12.84 -5.09
N VAL A 65 -5.80 12.14 -4.20
CA VAL A 65 -6.06 12.13 -2.76
C VAL A 65 -5.20 13.20 -2.08
N HIS A 66 -5.75 14.41 -1.98
CA HIS A 66 -5.09 15.56 -1.36
C HIS A 66 -5.25 15.57 0.16
N ARG A 67 -4.64 14.61 0.86
CA ARG A 67 -4.59 14.59 2.32
C ARG A 67 -3.18 14.46 2.86
N THR A 68 -2.90 15.21 3.92
CA THR A 68 -1.81 14.93 4.85
C THR A 68 -2.29 13.88 5.87
N GLY A 69 -1.39 13.01 6.31
CA GLY A 69 -1.75 11.94 7.24
C GLY A 69 -0.57 11.12 7.71
N ALA A 70 -0.77 10.42 8.82
CA ALA A 70 0.17 9.43 9.34
C ALA A 70 0.29 8.22 8.39
N LYS A 71 1.36 7.43 8.53
CA LYS A 71 1.71 6.33 7.61
C LYS A 71 0.57 5.32 7.46
N ASP A 72 -0.07 4.95 8.57
CA ASP A 72 -1.19 4.01 8.60
C ASP A 72 -2.43 4.51 7.84
N ARG A 73 -2.71 5.82 7.87
CA ARG A 73 -3.79 6.44 7.10
C ARG A 73 -3.46 6.46 5.61
N LEU A 74 -2.23 6.85 5.24
CA LEU A 74 -1.83 6.88 3.83
C LEU A 74 -1.70 5.47 3.24
N LEU A 75 -1.29 4.50 4.04
CA LEU A 75 -1.27 3.10 3.65
C LEU A 75 -2.68 2.59 3.32
N TYR A 76 -3.66 2.89 4.17
CA TYR A 76 -5.06 2.55 3.92
C TYR A 76 -5.60 3.20 2.64
N LEU A 77 -5.34 4.49 2.44
CA LEU A 77 -5.76 5.21 1.23
C LEU A 77 -5.07 4.69 -0.03
N THR A 78 -3.80 4.29 0.07
CA THR A 78 -3.07 3.68 -1.04
C THR A 78 -3.70 2.34 -1.42
N TYR A 79 -4.00 1.48 -0.44
CA TYR A 79 -4.70 0.21 -0.68
C TYR A 79 -6.03 0.43 -1.41
N LEU A 80 -6.90 1.28 -0.88
CA LEU A 80 -8.19 1.58 -1.50
C LEU A 80 -8.03 2.21 -2.89
N GLY A 81 -7.06 3.11 -3.05
CA GLY A 81 -6.79 3.77 -4.32
C GLY A 81 -6.40 2.77 -5.42
N ILE A 82 -5.58 1.77 -5.10
CA ILE A 82 -5.24 0.71 -6.05
C ILE A 82 -6.45 -0.20 -6.31
N CYS A 83 -7.20 -0.60 -5.27
CA CYS A 83 -8.43 -1.40 -5.45
C CYS A 83 -9.44 -0.72 -6.39
N ARG A 84 -9.64 0.59 -6.28
CA ARG A 84 -10.50 1.36 -7.19
C ARG A 84 -9.97 1.42 -8.62
N GLN A 85 -8.66 1.42 -8.82
CA GLN A 85 -8.08 1.36 -10.16
C GLN A 85 -8.30 -0.01 -10.82
N LEU A 86 -8.33 -1.09 -10.02
CA LEU A 86 -8.58 -2.46 -10.49
C LEU A 86 -10.07 -2.74 -10.71
N ASP A 87 -10.92 -2.24 -9.82
CA ASP A 87 -12.36 -2.40 -9.87
C ASP A 87 -13.05 -1.06 -9.53
N PRO A 88 -13.30 -0.20 -10.54
CA PRO A 88 -13.95 1.10 -10.34
C PRO A 88 -15.39 1.02 -9.83
N HIS A 89 -16.08 -0.10 -10.07
CA HIS A 89 -17.47 -0.32 -9.66
C HIS A 89 -17.59 -1.18 -8.39
N GLY A 90 -16.46 -1.63 -7.84
CA GLY A 90 -16.39 -2.42 -6.63
C GLY A 90 -16.77 -1.64 -5.36
N PRO A 91 -16.82 -2.31 -4.20
CA PRO A 91 -17.28 -1.75 -2.93
C PRO A 91 -16.30 -0.72 -2.32
N PHE A 92 -15.28 -0.29 -3.06
CA PHE A 92 -14.18 0.53 -2.57
C PHE A 92 -14.45 2.04 -2.69
N GLY A 93 -15.59 2.44 -3.26
CA GLY A 93 -15.98 3.84 -3.44
C GLY A 93 -16.01 4.65 -2.14
N SER A 94 -15.79 5.96 -2.26
CA SER A 94 -16.11 6.90 -1.19
C SER A 94 -17.61 7.11 -1.15
N THR A 95 -18.25 6.85 -0.01
CA THR A 95 -19.53 7.50 0.32
C THR A 95 -19.29 9.01 0.32
N ASN A 96 -19.47 9.67 -0.82
CA ASN A 96 -19.70 11.10 -0.86
C ASN A 96 -21.12 11.30 -0.31
N ASN A 97 -21.23 11.50 1.00
CA ASN A 97 -22.41 12.17 1.52
C ASN A 97 -22.28 13.63 1.10
N ASN A 98 -23.27 14.02 0.29
CA ASN A 98 -23.65 15.39 -0.06
C ASN A 98 -23.66 16.30 1.18
#